data_AF-A0A2N6P2X7-F1
#
_entry.id   AF-A0A2N6P2X7-F1
#
_cell.length_a   1.000
_cell.length_b   1.000
_cell.length_c   1.000
_cell.angle_alpha   90.00
_cell.angle_beta   90.00
_cell.angle_gamma   90.00
#
_symmetry.space_group_name_H-M   'P 1'
#
loop_
_entity.id
_entity.type
_entity.pdbx_description
1 polymer ?
#
loop_
_entity_poly.entity_id
_entity_poly.type
_entity_poly.pdbx_seq_one_letter_code
_entity_poly.pdbx_strand_id
1 'polypeptide(L)'
;MQHCVFLSISVGAPRDHYAIFVETEQDGAGTVLQATGNIQNGMVFEVKTNHRPETLPEFFRKELLGWVAPEDLHRVEQVCAGLPPPKKQFEGARRLYPREPLRRCQEWTREAVDALVAAGILHTTEEG
;
A
#
# COMPACT_ATOMS: atom_id res chain seq x y z
N MET A 1 -6.14 -22.32 -2.85
CA MET A 1 -4.87 -21.65 -3.24
C MET A 1 -4.83 -20.35 -2.50
N GLN A 2 -3.67 -19.86 -2.08
CA GLN A 2 -3.56 -18.59 -1.34
C GLN A 2 -2.80 -17.58 -2.21
N HIS A 3 -3.08 -16.29 -2.02
CA HIS A 3 -2.41 -15.23 -2.76
C HIS A 3 -1.36 -14.57 -1.88
N CYS A 4 -0.13 -14.50 -2.36
CA CYS A 4 0.95 -13.83 -1.65
C CYS A 4 0.71 -12.32 -1.64
N VAL A 5 0.91 -11.70 -0.48
CA VAL A 5 0.83 -10.25 -0.32
C VAL A 5 2.22 -9.72 -0.03
N PHE A 6 2.61 -8.70 -0.77
CA PHE A 6 3.91 -8.08 -0.69
C PHE A 6 3.81 -6.59 -0.39
N LEU A 7 4.80 -6.07 0.34
CA LEU A 7 5.13 -4.66 0.34
C LEU A 7 5.95 -4.37 -0.92
N SER A 8 5.36 -3.67 -1.88
CA SER A 8 6.07 -3.21 -3.07
C SER A 8 6.75 -1.88 -2.78
N ILE A 9 8.03 -1.78 -3.09
CA ILE A 9 8.87 -0.61 -2.83
C ILE A 9 9.41 -0.08 -4.16
N SER A 10 9.07 1.16 -4.46
CA SER A 10 9.58 1.89 -5.62
C SER A 10 10.44 3.06 -5.18
N VAL A 11 11.52 3.33 -5.91
CA VAL A 11 12.43 4.45 -5.66
C VAL A 11 11.65 5.76 -5.70
N GLY A 12 11.81 6.57 -4.65
CA GLY A 12 11.14 7.86 -4.52
C GLY A 12 12.00 8.90 -3.81
N ALA A 13 11.69 10.18 -4.02
CA ALA A 13 12.37 11.29 -3.37
C ALA A 13 11.36 12.15 -2.59
N PRO A 14 11.64 12.53 -1.32
CA PRO A 14 12.83 12.21 -0.53
C PRO A 14 12.80 10.83 0.16
N ARG A 15 11.71 10.07 0.00
CA ARG A 15 11.51 8.72 0.54
C ARG A 15 10.91 7.85 -0.57
N ASP A 16 11.17 6.55 -0.50
CA ASP A 16 10.58 5.55 -1.38
C ASP A 16 9.04 5.53 -1.30
N HIS A 17 8.42 5.06 -2.36
CA HIS A 17 6.98 4.84 -2.42
C HIS A 17 6.65 3.40 -2.03
N TYR A 18 5.70 3.24 -1.12
CA TYR A 18 5.24 1.94 -0.63
C TYR A 18 3.81 1.68 -1.13
N ALA A 19 3.55 0.44 -1.52
CA ALA A 19 2.24 -0.04 -1.91
C ALA A 19 2.04 -1.49 -1.45
N ILE A 20 0.77 -1.90 -1.29
CA ILE A 20 0.42 -3.31 -1.08
C ILE A 20 0.26 -3.94 -2.47
N PHE A 21 0.93 -5.05 -2.71
CA PHE A 21 0.80 -5.84 -3.92
C PHE A 21 0.28 -7.23 -3.58
N VAL A 22 -0.88 -7.59 -4.11
CA VAL A 22 -1.46 -8.93 -4.00
C VAL A 22 -1.22 -9.65 -5.33
N GLU A 23 -0.40 -10.68 -5.32
CA GLU A 23 -0.08 -11.46 -6.51
C GLU A 23 -1.21 -12.48 -6.78
N THR A 24 -2.04 -12.21 -7.79
CA THR A 24 -3.25 -13.00 -8.08
C THR A 24 -3.07 -13.97 -9.23
N GLU A 25 -2.16 -13.67 -10.17
CA GLU A 25 -1.97 -14.42 -11.40
C GLU A 25 -0.72 -15.29 -11.35
N GLN A 26 -0.75 -16.43 -12.07
CA GLN A 26 0.39 -17.35 -12.16
C GLN A 26 1.62 -16.76 -12.85
N ASP A 27 1.43 -15.69 -13.63
CA ASP A 27 2.48 -15.01 -14.36
C ASP A 27 3.15 -13.86 -13.55
N GLY A 28 2.82 -13.77 -12.25
CA GLY A 28 3.32 -12.75 -11.34
C GLY A 28 2.59 -11.40 -11.42
N ALA A 29 1.53 -11.28 -12.23
CA ALA A 29 0.65 -10.12 -12.18
C ALA A 29 -0.30 -10.17 -10.98
N GLY A 30 -0.83 -9.01 -10.63
CA GLY A 30 -1.78 -8.91 -9.55
C GLY A 30 -2.37 -7.52 -9.37
N THR A 31 -2.77 -7.24 -8.13
CA THR A 31 -3.42 -5.99 -7.75
C THR A 31 -2.52 -5.16 -6.85
N VAL A 32 -2.26 -3.92 -7.23
CA VAL A 32 -1.56 -2.92 -6.40
C VAL A 32 -2.58 -1.99 -5.77
N LEU A 33 -2.51 -1.83 -4.45
CA LEU A 33 -3.31 -0.89 -3.65
C LEU A 33 -2.37 0.14 -3.02
N GLN A 34 -2.61 1.42 -3.28
CA GLN A 34 -1.67 2.47 -2.88
C GLN A 34 -2.35 3.81 -2.57
N ALA A 35 -1.72 4.60 -1.71
CA ALA A 35 -1.96 6.03 -1.63
C ALA A 35 -0.94 6.75 -2.51
N THR A 36 -1.38 7.35 -3.62
CA THR A 36 -0.53 8.05 -4.59
C THR A 36 -0.73 9.57 -4.52
N GLY A 37 0.31 10.34 -4.84
CA GLY A 37 0.32 11.80 -4.72
C GLY A 37 1.41 12.30 -3.77
N ASN A 38 1.23 13.46 -3.16
CA ASN A 38 2.25 14.05 -2.29
C ASN A 38 1.66 14.92 -1.18
N ILE A 39 2.45 15.29 -0.19
CA ILE A 39 1.99 16.08 0.96
C ILE A 39 1.67 17.55 0.65
N GLN A 40 2.05 18.05 -0.53
CA GLN A 40 1.73 19.42 -1.00
C GLN A 40 0.36 19.50 -1.66
N ASN A 41 -0.08 18.43 -2.32
CA ASN A 41 -1.36 18.38 -3.03
C ASN A 41 -2.39 17.47 -2.34
N GLY A 42 -1.94 16.64 -1.41
CA GLY A 42 -2.69 15.50 -0.92
C GLY A 42 -2.42 14.25 -1.75
N MET A 43 -2.88 13.14 -1.20
CA MET A 43 -2.81 11.82 -1.83
C MET A 43 -4.22 11.29 -2.05
N VAL A 44 -4.34 10.37 -3.00
CA VAL A 44 -5.56 9.65 -3.34
C VAL A 44 -5.30 8.15 -3.26
N PHE A 45 -6.32 7.40 -2.89
CA PHE A 45 -6.27 5.94 -2.96
C PHE A 45 -6.43 5.51 -4.43
N GLU A 46 -5.59 4.58 -4.87
CA GLU A 46 -5.57 4.05 -6.23
C GLU A 46 -5.42 2.53 -6.18
N VAL A 47 -6.16 1.85 -7.07
CA VAL A 47 -6.08 0.41 -7.31
C VAL A 47 -5.66 0.17 -8.76
N LYS A 48 -4.64 -0.67 -8.97
CA LYS A 48 -4.20 -1.10 -10.31
C LYS A 48 -4.27 -2.62 -10.40
N THR A 49 -5.08 -3.13 -11.31
CA THR A 49 -5.23 -4.57 -11.58
C THR A 49 -4.33 -5.01 -12.74
N ASN A 50 -4.05 -6.31 -12.82
CA ASN A 50 -3.20 -6.91 -13.86
C ASN A 50 -1.83 -6.19 -13.97
N HIS A 51 -1.27 -5.83 -12.82
CA HIS A 51 -0.05 -5.06 -12.73
C HIS A 51 1.12 -5.92 -12.27
N ARG A 52 2.32 -5.63 -12.79
CA ARG A 52 3.58 -6.27 -12.39
C ARG A 52 4.57 -5.20 -11.94
N PRO A 53 4.72 -4.96 -10.62
CA PRO A 53 5.61 -3.91 -10.13
C PRO A 53 7.02 -3.98 -10.71
N GLU A 54 7.57 -5.19 -10.87
CA GLU A 54 8.90 -5.48 -11.41
C GLU A 54 9.16 -4.96 -12.83
N THR A 55 8.10 -4.60 -13.58
CA THR A 55 8.23 -4.06 -14.94
C THR A 55 8.41 -2.54 -14.97
N LEU A 56 8.24 -1.86 -13.82
CA LEU A 56 8.36 -0.41 -13.72
C LEU A 56 9.82 0.02 -13.52
N PRO A 57 10.30 1.09 -14.19
CA PRO A 57 11.65 1.61 -14.01
C PRO A 57 11.99 2.02 -12.57
N GLU A 58 10.99 2.49 -11.83
CA GLU A 58 11.11 2.89 -10.44
C GLU A 58 11.08 1.72 -9.45
N PHE A 59 10.79 0.49 -9.90
CA PHE A 59 10.74 -0.65 -9.00
C PHE A 59 12.10 -0.90 -8.35
N PHE A 60 12.09 -1.04 -7.02
CA PHE A 60 13.29 -1.38 -6.27
C PHE A 60 13.26 -2.83 -5.81
N ARG A 61 12.25 -3.20 -5.02
CA ARG A 61 12.05 -4.57 -4.51
C ARG A 61 10.63 -4.79 -4.02
N LYS A 62 10.28 -6.05 -3.74
CA LYS A 62 9.09 -6.41 -2.98
C LYS A 62 9.46 -7.31 -1.79
N GLU A 63 8.78 -7.14 -0.66
CA GLU A 63 9.01 -7.91 0.57
C GLU A 63 7.74 -8.69 0.90
N LEU A 64 7.84 -10.00 1.19
CA LEU A 64 6.67 -10.81 1.51
C LEU A 64 6.11 -10.38 2.87
N LEU A 65 4.84 -9.99 2.91
CA LEU A 65 4.12 -9.65 4.13
C LEU A 65 3.37 -10.87 4.69
N GLY A 66 2.87 -11.73 3.80
CA GLY A 66 1.95 -12.79 4.18
C GLY A 66 1.16 -13.34 3.00
N TRP A 67 0.00 -13.88 3.30
CA TRP A 67 -0.94 -14.37 2.30
C TRP A 67 -2.39 -14.04 2.67
N VAL A 68 -3.26 -14.05 1.66
CA VAL A 68 -4.71 -13.88 1.81
C VAL A 68 -5.43 -15.05 1.15
N ALA A 69 -6.58 -15.43 1.70
CA ALA A 69 -7.44 -16.44 1.10
C ALA A 69 -8.16 -15.87 -0.16
N PRO A 70 -8.47 -16.69 -1.19
CA PRO A 70 -9.15 -16.23 -2.40
C PRO A 70 -10.49 -15.55 -2.12
N GLU A 71 -11.24 -16.08 -1.15
CA GLU A 71 -12.51 -15.53 -0.70
C GLU A 71 -12.37 -14.12 -0.11
N ASP A 72 -11.20 -13.76 0.42
CA ASP A 72 -10.95 -12.46 1.06
C ASP A 72 -10.34 -11.42 0.11
N LEU A 73 -10.03 -11.75 -1.15
CA LEU A 73 -9.44 -10.80 -2.11
C LEU A 73 -10.26 -9.50 -2.23
N HIS A 74 -11.58 -9.63 -2.33
CA HIS A 74 -12.48 -8.46 -2.40
C HIS A 74 -12.46 -7.61 -1.12
N ARG A 75 -12.22 -8.24 0.04
CA ARG A 75 -12.15 -7.56 1.33
C ARG A 75 -10.85 -6.78 1.49
N VAL A 76 -9.77 -7.19 0.83
CA VAL A 76 -8.50 -6.43 0.82
C VAL A 76 -8.72 -5.01 0.31
N GLU A 77 -9.41 -4.89 -0.84
CA GLU A 77 -9.72 -3.58 -1.42
C GLU A 77 -10.68 -2.79 -0.52
N GLN A 78 -11.72 -3.43 0.01
CA GLN A 78 -12.68 -2.76 0.90
C GLN A 78 -12.01 -2.17 2.15
N VAL A 79 -11.11 -2.92 2.80
CA VAL A 79 -10.38 -2.44 3.98
C VAL A 79 -9.46 -1.28 3.60
N CYS A 80 -8.70 -1.42 2.51
CA CYS A 80 -7.81 -0.35 2.03
C CYS A 80 -8.59 0.93 1.66
N ALA A 81 -9.71 0.80 0.95
CA ALA A 81 -10.57 1.91 0.53
C ALA A 81 -11.24 2.62 1.72
N GLY A 82 -11.46 1.91 2.83
CA GLY A 82 -11.99 2.47 4.07
C GLY A 82 -10.99 3.38 4.81
N LEU A 83 -9.69 3.29 4.51
CA LEU A 83 -8.67 4.13 5.14
C LEU A 83 -8.50 5.44 4.39
N PRO A 84 -8.69 6.60 5.05
CA PRO A 84 -8.56 7.88 4.37
C PRO A 84 -7.13 8.05 3.85
N PRO A 85 -6.91 8.43 2.57
CA PRO A 85 -5.57 8.73 2.08
C PRO A 85 -5.03 10.00 2.75
N PRO A 86 -3.69 10.18 2.80
CA PRO A 86 -3.11 11.37 3.41
C PRO A 86 -3.58 12.68 2.75
N LYS A 87 -4.17 13.58 3.55
CA LYS A 87 -4.57 14.92 3.10
C LYS A 87 -3.36 15.81 2.76
N LYS A 88 -3.61 16.91 2.03
CA LYS A 88 -2.64 18.01 1.86
C LYS A 88 -2.18 18.46 3.24
N GLN A 89 -0.88 18.49 3.50
CA GLN A 89 -0.29 18.80 4.81
C GLN A 89 0.54 20.08 4.81
N PHE A 90 0.92 20.57 3.63
CA PHE A 90 1.69 21.81 3.46
C PHE A 90 1.05 22.72 2.43
N GLU A 91 1.24 24.03 2.61
CA GLU A 91 1.04 25.06 1.60
C GLU A 91 2.37 25.79 1.41
N GLY A 92 3.12 25.40 0.37
CA GLY A 92 4.51 25.81 0.23
C GLY A 92 5.34 25.33 1.43
N ALA A 93 5.98 26.26 2.15
CA ALA A 93 6.76 25.95 3.36
C ALA A 93 5.90 25.83 4.63
N ARG A 94 4.63 26.25 4.59
CA ARG A 94 3.77 26.30 5.78
C ARG A 94 3.14 24.93 6.04
N ARG A 95 3.38 24.36 7.22
CA ARG A 95 2.66 23.17 7.69
C ARG A 95 1.24 23.53 8.10
N LEU A 96 0.24 22.87 7.50
CA LEU A 96 -1.18 23.12 7.73
C LEU A 96 -1.67 22.56 9.07
N TYR A 97 -1.13 21.39 9.46
CA TYR A 97 -1.51 20.67 10.67
C TYR A 97 -0.27 20.43 11.54
N PRO A 98 0.21 21.44 12.30
CA PRO A 98 1.46 21.34 13.04
C PRO A 98 1.43 20.35 14.21
N ARG A 99 0.23 20.03 14.72
CA ARG A 99 0.04 19.08 15.84
C ARG A 99 -0.23 17.64 15.41
N GLU A 100 -0.47 17.40 14.13
CA GLU A 100 -0.68 16.05 13.58
C GLU A 100 0.65 15.52 13.03
N PRO A 101 1.01 14.24 13.23
CA PRO A 101 2.20 13.66 12.62
C PRO A 101 2.13 13.72 11.08
N LEU A 102 3.29 13.74 10.42
CA LEU A 102 3.30 13.66 8.96
C LEU A 102 2.88 12.27 8.51
N ARG A 103 1.99 12.21 7.52
CA ARG A 103 1.47 10.96 6.97
C ARG A 103 1.70 10.96 5.46
N ARG A 104 2.40 9.96 4.94
CA ARG A 104 2.68 9.77 3.51
C ARG A 104 2.16 8.39 3.08
N CYS A 105 2.49 7.96 1.87
CA CYS A 105 2.15 6.63 1.38
C CYS A 105 2.66 5.54 2.33
N GLN A 106 3.88 5.66 2.86
CA GLN A 106 4.46 4.67 3.78
C GLN A 106 3.62 4.49 5.05
N GLU A 107 3.21 5.59 5.69
CA GLU A 107 2.37 5.53 6.88
C GLU A 107 0.96 4.98 6.56
N TRP A 108 0.36 5.40 5.44
CA TRP A 108 -0.92 4.84 4.99
C TRP A 108 -0.82 3.32 4.69
N THR A 109 0.25 2.88 4.01
CA THR A 109 0.47 1.47 3.69
C THR A 109 0.65 0.63 4.95
N ARG A 110 1.38 1.14 5.95
CA ARG A 110 1.52 0.45 7.24
C ARG A 110 0.16 0.30 7.93
N GLU A 111 -0.62 1.37 8.01
CA GLU A 111 -1.97 1.33 8.59
C GLU A 111 -2.90 0.36 7.83
N ALA A 112 -2.77 0.27 6.51
CA ALA A 112 -3.51 -0.69 5.70
C ALA A 112 -3.10 -2.14 5.99
N VAL A 113 -1.81 -2.42 6.13
CA VAL A 113 -1.31 -3.74 6.55
C VAL A 113 -1.85 -4.09 7.94
N ASP A 114 -1.72 -3.19 8.92
CA ASP A 114 -2.21 -3.39 10.29
C ASP A 114 -3.72 -3.66 10.31
N ALA A 115 -4.51 -2.92 9.51
CA ALA A 115 -5.96 -3.12 9.40
C ALA A 115 -6.33 -4.48 8.77
N LEU A 116 -5.58 -4.94 7.76
CA LEU A 116 -5.81 -6.24 7.13
C LEU A 116 -5.49 -7.40 8.09
N VAL A 117 -4.42 -7.26 8.88
CA VAL A 117 -4.06 -8.24 9.93
C VAL A 117 -5.13 -8.26 11.01
N ALA A 118 -5.53 -7.10 11.54
CA ALA A 118 -6.56 -7.00 12.58
C ALA A 118 -7.92 -7.54 12.13
N ALA A 119 -8.23 -7.47 10.83
CA ALA A 119 -9.45 -8.03 10.24
C ALA A 119 -9.36 -9.55 9.95
N GLY A 120 -8.21 -10.18 10.24
CA GLY A 120 -7.95 -11.59 9.95
C GLY A 120 -7.91 -11.91 8.45
N ILE A 121 -7.63 -10.92 7.60
CA ILE A 121 -7.58 -11.06 6.14
C ILE A 121 -6.15 -11.40 5.71
N LEU A 122 -5.17 -10.61 6.19
CA LEU A 122 -3.75 -10.85 5.92
C LEU A 122 -3.16 -11.74 7.02
N HIS A 123 -2.72 -12.92 6.64
CA HIS A 123 -2.01 -13.85 7.51
C HIS A 123 -0.50 -13.66 7.32
N THR A 124 0.15 -13.04 8.31
CA THR A 124 1.58 -12.71 8.26
C THR A 124 2.45 -13.96 8.32
N THR A 125 3.61 -13.94 7.67
CA THR A 125 4.57 -15.05 7.74
C THR A 125 5.35 -15.11 9.06
N GLU A 126 5.18 -14.14 9.97
CA GLU A 126 5.71 -14.19 11.34
C GLU A 126 4.81 -15.04 12.26
N GLU A 127 4.80 -16.35 12.01
CA GLU A 127 4.53 -17.37 13.03
C GLU A 127 5.67 -18.40 12.98
N GLY A 128 6.65 -18.17 13.85
CA GLY A 128 7.79 -19.03 14.17
C GLY A 128 8.43 -18.57 15.46
#